data_AF-A0A0U2ITN3-F1
#
_entry.id   AF-A0A0U2ITN3-F1
#
_cell.length_a   1.000
_cell.length_b   1.000
_cell.length_c   1.000
_cell.angle_alpha   90.00
_cell.angle_beta   90.00
_cell.angle_gamma   90.00
#
_symmetry.space_group_name_H-M   'P 1'
#
loop_
_entity.id
_entity.type
_entity.pdbx_description
1 polymer ?
#
loop_
_entity_poly.entity_id
_entity_poly.type
_entity_poly.pdbx_seq_one_letter_code
_entity_poly.pdbx_strand_id
1 'polypeptide(L)'
;MDQEEVLKLDYLNKKRQFEEKEDDILFQRDQGIHDLEEVADMTHYYLKDYVPDQEFIIQAVHKLDRLKEEVYEAAKQDRKQIERETEELDETYYRALRTLSDQELAKKESDF
;
A
#
# COMPACT_ATOMS: atom_id res chain seq x y z
N MET A 1 17.01 -27.13 -10.72
CA MET A 1 15.81 -26.29 -10.71
C MET A 1 15.86 -25.50 -12.00
N ASP A 2 14.77 -25.50 -12.75
CA ASP A 2 14.72 -24.82 -14.05
C ASP A 2 14.90 -23.30 -13.84
N GLN A 3 15.58 -22.60 -14.75
CA GLN A 3 15.79 -21.15 -14.62
C GLN A 3 14.46 -20.40 -14.70
N GLU A 4 13.50 -20.92 -15.48
CA GLU A 4 12.14 -20.40 -15.54
C GLU A 4 11.40 -20.55 -14.20
N GLU A 5 11.54 -21.70 -13.53
CA GLU A 5 10.93 -21.97 -12.22
C GLU A 5 11.46 -21.02 -11.13
N VAL A 6 12.77 -20.74 -11.14
CA VAL A 6 13.38 -19.78 -10.20
C VAL A 6 12.84 -18.38 -10.42
N LEU A 7 12.82 -17.91 -11.68
CA LEU A 7 12.28 -16.59 -12.02
C LEU A 7 10.81 -16.45 -11.61
N LYS A 8 10.01 -17.50 -11.81
CA LYS A 8 8.61 -17.52 -11.42
C LYS A 8 8.43 -17.48 -9.91
N LEU A 9 9.22 -18.24 -9.16
CA LEU A 9 9.17 -18.25 -7.69
C LEU A 9 9.55 -16.88 -7.12
N ASP A 10 10.61 -16.26 -7.63
CA ASP A 10 11.04 -14.93 -7.19
C ASP A 10 9.98 -13.87 -7.49
N TYR A 11 9.41 -13.90 -8.69
CA TYR A 11 8.30 -13.03 -9.09
C TYR A 11 7.10 -13.17 -8.14
N LEU A 12 6.63 -14.40 -7.91
CA LEU A 12 5.47 -14.66 -7.04
C LEU A 12 5.73 -14.23 -5.59
N ASN A 13 6.93 -14.51 -5.07
CA ASN A 13 7.30 -14.08 -3.72
C ASN A 13 7.31 -12.56 -3.61
N LYS A 14 7.85 -11.86 -4.61
CA LYS A 14 7.90 -10.40 -4.60
C LYS A 14 6.53 -9.77 -4.74
N LYS A 15 5.69 -10.32 -5.62
CA LYS A 15 4.30 -9.92 -5.76
C LYS A 15 3.52 -10.07 -4.46
N ARG A 16 3.67 -11.21 -3.78
CA ARG A 16 3.04 -11.44 -2.46
C ARG A 16 3.49 -10.41 -1.42
N GLN A 17 4.77 -10.02 -1.41
CA GLN A 17 5.25 -8.97 -0.51
C GLN A 17 4.61 -7.60 -0.80
N PHE A 18 4.28 -7.31 -2.05
CA PHE A 18 3.57 -6.08 -2.40
C PHE A 18 2.11 -6.12 -1.97
N GLU A 19 1.44 -7.26 -2.16
CA GLU A 19 0.08 -7.50 -1.68
C GLU A 19 0.01 -7.36 -0.14
N GLU A 20 0.93 -8.00 0.60
CA GLU A 20 1.05 -7.89 2.06
C GLU A 20 1.27 -6.44 2.51
N LYS A 21 2.10 -5.67 1.80
CA LYS A 21 2.31 -4.24 2.09
C LYS A 21 1.07 -3.39 1.83
N GLU A 22 0.32 -3.68 0.77
CA GLU A 22 -0.92 -2.96 0.46
C GLU A 22 -1.96 -3.20 1.56
N ASP A 23 -2.10 -4.45 2.02
CA ASP A 23 -2.96 -4.82 3.14
C ASP A 23 -2.55 -4.09 4.43
N ASP A 24 -1.25 -4.02 4.72
CA ASP A 24 -0.72 -3.29 5.89
C ASP A 24 -1.05 -1.79 5.83
N ILE A 25 -0.95 -1.16 4.65
CA ILE A 25 -1.31 0.26 4.47
C ILE A 25 -2.79 0.48 4.75
N LEU A 26 -3.65 -0.40 4.23
CA LEU A 26 -5.09 -0.31 4.44
C LEU A 26 -5.44 -0.51 5.93
N PHE A 27 -4.81 -1.48 6.57
CA PHE A 27 -4.97 -1.72 8.01
C PHE A 27 -4.56 -0.52 8.85
N GLN A 28 -3.38 0.07 8.58
CA GLN A 28 -2.89 1.25 9.31
C GLN A 28 -3.78 2.48 9.08
N ARG A 29 -4.27 2.68 7.86
CA ARG A 29 -5.23 3.74 7.54
C ARG A 29 -6.50 3.60 8.38
N ASP A 30 -7.08 2.40 8.39
CA ASP A 30 -8.34 2.13 9.08
C ASP A 30 -8.19 2.28 10.59
N GLN A 31 -7.09 1.77 11.14
CA GLN A 31 -6.76 1.96 12.55
C GLN A 31 -6.57 3.45 12.89
N GLY A 32 -5.81 4.20 12.08
CA GLY A 32 -5.57 5.62 12.32
C GLY A 32 -6.85 6.46 12.26
N ILE A 33 -7.78 6.14 11.35
CA ILE A 33 -9.09 6.80 11.28
C ILE A 33 -9.92 6.46 12.53
N HIS A 34 -9.95 5.20 12.93
CA HIS A 34 -10.66 4.77 14.13
C HIS A 34 -10.16 5.49 15.38
N ASP A 35 -8.84 5.59 15.56
CA ASP A 35 -8.23 6.29 16.69
C ASP A 35 -8.62 7.79 16.69
N LEU A 36 -8.65 8.43 15.51
CA LEU A 36 -9.08 9.82 15.37
C LEU A 36 -10.58 10.02 15.70
N GLU A 37 -11.43 9.07 15.32
CA GLU A 37 -12.85 9.06 15.67
C GLU A 37 -13.06 8.90 17.16
N GLU A 38 -12.35 7.97 17.81
CA GLU A 38 -12.39 7.79 19.26
C GLU A 38 -11.96 9.06 19.99
N VAL A 39 -10.88 9.70 19.54
CA VAL A 39 -10.42 10.98 20.12
C VAL A 39 -11.48 12.08 19.95
N ALA A 40 -12.15 12.16 18.81
CA ALA A 40 -13.21 13.13 18.58
C ALA A 40 -14.40 12.91 19.52
N ASP A 41 -14.85 11.67 19.64
CA ASP A 41 -15.97 11.27 20.51
C ASP A 41 -15.65 11.55 21.98
N MET A 42 -14.45 11.20 22.43
CA MET A 42 -14.00 11.43 23.80
C MET A 42 -13.85 12.92 24.10
N THR A 43 -13.29 13.68 23.15
CA THR A 43 -13.17 15.14 23.26
C THR A 43 -14.55 15.78 23.44
N HIS A 44 -15.52 15.39 22.62
CA HIS A 44 -16.88 15.90 22.74
C HIS A 44 -17.53 15.46 24.06
N TYR A 45 -17.46 14.17 24.39
CA TYR A 45 -18.11 13.59 25.56
C TYR A 45 -17.62 14.22 26.87
N TYR A 46 -16.31 14.35 27.05
CA TYR A 46 -15.74 14.85 28.29
C TYR A 46 -15.70 16.37 28.40
N LEU A 47 -15.62 17.11 27.29
CA LEU A 47 -15.44 18.56 27.36
C LEU A 47 -16.75 19.35 27.22
N LYS A 48 -17.81 18.77 26.64
CA LYS A 48 -19.07 19.48 26.38
C LYS A 48 -19.67 20.16 27.62
N ASP A 49 -19.51 19.59 28.82
CA ASP A 49 -20.11 20.12 30.05
C ASP A 49 -19.15 21.04 30.83
N TYR A 50 -17.86 21.07 30.45
CA TYR A 50 -16.81 21.81 31.16
C TYR A 50 -16.31 23.03 30.39
N VAL A 51 -16.45 23.03 29.05
CA VAL A 51 -16.04 24.14 28.20
C VAL A 51 -17.25 25.05 27.97
N PRO A 52 -17.21 26.32 28.43
CA PRO A 52 -18.32 27.26 28.27
C PRO A 52 -18.59 27.62 26.81
N ASP A 53 -17.54 27.61 25.99
CA ASP A 53 -17.59 27.94 24.57
C ASP A 53 -17.42 26.68 23.71
N GLN A 54 -18.55 26.15 23.26
CA GLN A 54 -18.61 24.94 22.43
C GLN A 54 -17.92 25.10 21.08
N GLU A 55 -17.70 26.33 20.61
CA GLU A 55 -17.02 26.61 19.34
C GLU A 55 -15.59 26.03 19.33
N PHE A 56 -14.91 26.03 20.49
CA PHE A 56 -13.59 25.40 20.60
C PHE A 56 -13.63 23.89 20.39
N ILE A 57 -14.66 23.21 20.89
CA ILE A 57 -14.83 21.77 20.72
C ILE A 57 -15.12 21.46 19.25
N ILE A 58 -16.01 22.24 18.61
CA ILE A 58 -16.34 22.11 17.19
C ILE A 58 -15.10 22.29 16.32
N GLN A 59 -14.30 23.33 16.59
CA GLN A 59 -13.06 23.56 15.84
C GLN A 59 -12.02 22.45 16.03
N ALA A 60 -11.94 21.86 17.23
CA ALA A 60 -11.06 20.73 17.49
C ALA A 60 -11.51 19.49 16.69
N VAL A 61 -12.81 19.18 16.68
CA VAL A 61 -13.37 18.07 15.88
C VAL A 61 -13.13 18.29 14.38
N HIS A 62 -13.34 19.52 13.87
CA HIS A 62 -13.05 19.84 12.47
C HIS A 62 -11.57 19.65 12.10
N LYS A 63 -10.64 19.89 13.03
CA LYS A 63 -9.22 19.59 12.81
C LYS A 63 -8.96 18.09 12.73
N LEU A 64 -9.64 17.29 13.56
CA LEU A 64 -9.56 15.83 13.50
C LEU A 64 -10.10 15.30 12.17
N ASP A 65 -11.19 15.86 11.65
CA ASP A 65 -11.72 15.47 10.34
C ASP A 65 -10.73 15.76 9.20
N ARG A 66 -10.03 16.90 9.24
CA ARG A 66 -8.95 17.18 8.27
C ARG A 66 -7.80 16.17 8.38
N LEU A 67 -7.44 15.78 9.60
CA LEU A 67 -6.40 14.75 9.79
C LEU A 67 -6.84 13.40 9.22
N LYS A 68 -8.13 13.04 9.29
CA LYS A 68 -8.64 11.83 8.62
C LYS A 68 -8.44 11.93 7.11
N GLU A 69 -8.77 13.07 6.49
CA GLU A 69 -8.54 13.30 5.07
C GLU A 69 -7.06 13.17 4.69
N GLU A 70 -6.15 13.71 5.52
CA GLU A 70 -4.71 13.57 5.33
C GLU A 70 -4.26 12.10 5.39
N VAL A 71 -4.79 11.31 6.33
CA VAL A 71 -4.52 9.86 6.43
C VAL A 71 -5.02 9.12 5.18
N TYR A 72 -6.20 9.46 4.67
CA TYR A 72 -6.72 8.89 3.42
C TYR A 72 -5.81 9.19 2.22
N GLU A 73 -5.40 10.45 2.05
CA GLU A 73 -4.55 10.82 0.92
C GLU A 73 -3.15 10.25 1.04
N ALA A 74 -2.57 10.14 2.24
CA ALA A 74 -1.31 9.46 2.46
C ALA A 74 -1.38 7.97 2.05
N ALA A 75 -2.37 7.24 2.57
CA ALA A 75 -2.56 5.83 2.21
C ALA A 75 -2.78 5.62 0.70
N LYS A 76 -3.48 6.54 0.04
CA LYS A 76 -3.68 6.51 -1.41
C LYS A 76 -2.39 6.76 -2.19
N GLN A 77 -1.53 7.67 -1.73
CA GLN A 77 -0.21 7.89 -2.34
C GLN A 77 0.68 6.64 -2.21
N ASP A 78 0.69 6.02 -1.03
CA ASP A 78 1.47 4.81 -0.79
C ASP A 78 0.98 3.64 -1.64
N ARG A 79 -0.35 3.44 -1.76
CA ARG A 79 -0.92 2.43 -2.65
C ARG A 79 -0.54 2.64 -4.12
N LYS A 80 -0.57 3.89 -4.59
CA LYS A 80 -0.15 4.23 -5.94
C LYS A 80 1.34 3.91 -6.18
N GLN A 81 2.16 4.02 -5.15
CA GLN A 81 3.56 3.61 -5.24
C GLN A 81 3.70 2.09 -5.37
N ILE A 82 2.92 1.32 -4.60
CA ILE A 82 2.89 -0.15 -4.73
C ILE A 82 2.40 -0.59 -6.12
N GLU A 83 1.37 0.06 -6.65
CA GLU A 83 0.88 -0.22 -8.01
C GLU A 83 2.00 -0.09 -9.05
N ARG A 84 2.78 1.01 -8.99
CA ARG A 84 3.93 1.23 -9.88
C ARG A 84 5.03 0.19 -9.69
N GLU A 85 5.35 -0.16 -8.45
CA GLU A 85 6.35 -1.19 -8.15
C GLU A 85 5.91 -2.56 -8.67
N THR A 86 4.62 -2.84 -8.65
CA THR A 86 4.03 -4.07 -9.20
C THR A 86 4.10 -4.08 -10.72
N GLU A 87 3.76 -2.97 -11.38
CA GLU A 87 3.90 -2.82 -12.84
C GLU A 87 5.36 -3.01 -13.28
N GLU A 88 6.32 -2.41 -12.57
CA GLU A 88 7.75 -2.57 -12.86
C GLU A 88 8.24 -4.01 -12.67
N LEU A 89 7.74 -4.69 -11.62
CA LEU A 89 8.02 -6.09 -11.36
C LEU A 89 7.49 -6.99 -12.50
N ASP A 90 6.26 -6.76 -12.94
CA ASP A 90 5.63 -7.48 -14.04
C ASP A 90 6.45 -7.31 -15.33
N GLU A 91 6.79 -6.07 -15.70
CA GLU A 91 7.61 -5.78 -16.87
C GLU A 91 8.97 -6.48 -16.80
N THR A 92 9.63 -6.42 -15.65
CA THR A 92 10.94 -7.04 -15.44
C THR A 92 10.87 -8.56 -15.59
N TYR A 93 9.85 -9.19 -15.02
CA TYR A 93 9.63 -10.62 -15.11
C TYR A 93 9.41 -11.07 -16.57
N TYR A 94 8.52 -10.41 -17.31
CA TYR A 94 8.24 -10.79 -18.70
C TYR A 94 9.44 -10.53 -19.63
N ARG A 95 10.22 -9.47 -19.40
CA ARG A 95 11.48 -9.23 -20.13
C ARG A 95 12.51 -10.33 -19.86
N ALA A 96 12.62 -10.78 -18.61
CA ALA A 96 13.53 -11.86 -18.24
C ALA A 96 13.13 -13.18 -18.89
N LEU A 97 11.84 -13.53 -18.87
CA LEU A 97 11.32 -14.73 -19.55
C LEU A 97 11.61 -14.73 -21.05
N ARG A 98 11.37 -13.60 -21.73
CA ARG A 98 11.65 -13.47 -23.15
C ARG A 98 13.13 -13.69 -23.46
N THR A 99 14.00 -13.06 -22.66
CA THR A 99 15.46 -13.20 -22.81
C THR A 99 15.91 -14.65 -22.59
N LEU A 100 15.33 -15.34 -21.62
CA LEU A 100 15.60 -16.76 -21.37
C LEU A 100 15.21 -17.61 -22.59
N SER A 101 14.00 -17.41 -23.11
CA SER A 101 13.50 -18.10 -24.30
C SER A 101 14.40 -17.87 -25.53
N ASP A 102 14.83 -16.63 -25.77
CA ASP A 102 15.71 -16.30 -26.89
C ASP A 102 17.09 -16.99 -26.74
N GLN A 103 17.62 -17.07 -25.52
CA GLN A 103 18.88 -17.78 -25.25
C GLN A 103 18.77 -19.29 -25.44
N GLU A 104 17.64 -19.89 -25.05
CA GLU A 104 17.39 -21.31 -25.28
C GLU A 104 17.26 -21.65 -26.77
N LEU A 105 16.61 -20.79 -27.55
CA LEU A 105 16.53 -20.93 -28.99
C LEU A 105 17.92 -20.82 -29.65
N ALA A 106 18.71 -19.81 -29.27
CA ALA A 106 20.06 -19.63 -29.80
C ALA A 106 21.00 -20.80 -29.47
N LYS A 107 20.89 -21.38 -28.26
CA LYS A 107 21.63 -22.60 -27.90
C LYS A 107 21.23 -23.79 -28.77
N LYS A 108 19.93 -24.00 -28.97
CA LYS A 108 19.42 -25.07 -29.85
C LYS A 108 19.94 -24.90 -31.28
N GLU A 109 19.97 -23.68 -31.82
CA GLU A 109 20.49 -23.42 -33.17
C GLU A 109 22.00 -23.58 -33.30
N SER A 110 22.77 -23.36 -32.23
CA SER A 110 24.23 -23.56 -32.21
C SER A 110 24.67 -25.01 -32.05
N ASP A 111 23.79 -25.88 -31.56
CA ASP A 111 24.07 -27.31 -31.35
C ASP A 111 23.76 -28.18 -32.60
N PHE A 112 23.26 -27.57 -33.69
CA PHE A 112 23.06 -28.17 -35.02
C PHE A 112 24.14 -27.74 -36.03
#